data_AF-A0A561WZT4-F1
#
_entry.id   AF-A0A561WZT4-F1
#
_cell.length_a   1.000
_cell.length_b   1.000
_cell.length_c   1.000
_cell.angle_alpha   90.00
_cell.angle_beta   90.00
_cell.angle_gamma   90.00
#
_symmetry.space_group_name_H-M   'P 1'
#
loop_
_entity.id
_entity.type
_entity.pdbx_description
1 polymer ?
#
loop_
_entity_poly.entity_id
_entity_poly.type
_entity_poly.pdbx_seq_one_letter_code
_entity_poly.pdbx_strand_id
1 'polypeptide(L)'
;MNEQGDNRKEISGLLSDIQAANETIQQQLRPYVQEHRYTYPLFQRLAALAEELREHVSALLSGPLERNEAKYHLSVLFRTTEAMAETNEMLKAVGRFHPSVPLQALTYALMRLVPMVAAAYGHYESLLIVTPRFQQLSRLFRHAEGG
;
A
#
# COMPACT_ATOMS: atom_id res chain seq x y z
N MET A 1 17.02 -13.63 22.19
CA MET A 1 16.67 -12.79 21.03
C MET A 1 15.22 -12.40 21.17
N ASN A 2 14.88 -11.12 21.05
CA ASN A 2 13.56 -10.58 21.40
C ASN A 2 12.74 -10.40 20.11
N GLU A 3 12.23 -11.50 19.55
CA GLU A 3 11.57 -11.57 18.22
C GLU A 3 10.42 -10.56 18.04
N GLN A 4 9.74 -10.19 19.13
CA GLN A 4 8.67 -9.18 19.11
C GLN A 4 9.18 -7.76 18.86
N GLY A 5 10.39 -7.43 19.34
CA GLY A 5 11.02 -6.12 19.10
C GLY A 5 11.49 -5.95 17.66
N ASP A 6 12.00 -7.03 17.07
CA ASP A 6 12.47 -7.05 15.68
C ASP A 6 11.30 -6.94 14.69
N ASN A 7 10.22 -7.69 14.91
CA ASN A 7 9.01 -7.61 14.05
C ASN A 7 8.37 -6.22 14.07
N ARG A 8 8.32 -5.55 15.23
CA ARG A 8 7.76 -4.19 15.32
C ARG A 8 8.60 -3.18 14.52
N LYS A 9 9.93 -3.29 14.62
CA LYS A 9 10.86 -2.42 13.88
C LYS A 9 10.75 -2.65 12.36
N GLU A 10 10.61 -3.90 11.94
CA GLU A 10 10.43 -4.25 10.53
C GLU A 10 9.09 -3.72 9.98
N ILE A 11 7.99 -3.87 10.72
CA ILE A 11 6.68 -3.31 10.34
C ILE A 11 6.77 -1.78 10.18
N SER A 12 7.39 -1.08 11.13
CA SER A 12 7.58 0.37 11.03
C SER A 12 8.47 0.78 9.85
N GLY A 13 9.48 -0.03 9.52
CA GLY A 13 10.30 0.17 8.31
C GLY A 13 9.47 0.05 7.04
N LEU A 14 8.68 -1.02 6.90
CA LEU A 14 7.81 -1.23 5.75
C LEU A 14 6.73 -0.14 5.62
N LEU A 15 6.16 0.32 6.73
CA LEU A 15 5.21 1.44 6.73
C LEU A 15 5.86 2.75 6.27
N SER A 16 7.13 2.99 6.64
CA SER A 16 7.91 4.13 6.14
C SER A 16 8.15 4.02 4.62
N ASP A 17 8.48 2.81 4.13
CA ASP A 17 8.67 2.57 2.69
C ASP A 17 7.38 2.82 1.89
N ILE A 18 6.24 2.35 2.43
CA ILE A 18 4.90 2.60 1.88
C ILE A 18 4.63 4.11 1.83
N GLN A 19 4.92 4.85 2.91
CA GLN A 19 4.74 6.29 2.96
C GLN A 19 5.60 7.01 1.91
N ALA A 20 6.89 6.69 1.81
CA ALA A 20 7.80 7.32 0.86
C ALA A 20 7.40 7.06 -0.60
N ALA A 21 6.98 5.83 -0.91
CA ALA A 21 6.46 5.49 -2.23
C ALA A 21 5.19 6.30 -2.57
N ASN A 22 4.28 6.43 -1.61
CA ASN A 22 3.06 7.21 -1.78
C ASN A 22 3.31 8.72 -1.92
N GLU A 23 4.24 9.28 -1.16
CA GLU A 23 4.67 10.68 -1.30
C GLU A 23 5.23 10.93 -2.70
N THR A 24 6.00 9.99 -3.25
CA THR A 24 6.49 10.06 -4.63
C THR A 24 5.34 10.05 -5.63
N ILE A 25 4.31 9.21 -5.44
CA ILE A 25 3.09 9.19 -6.27
C ILE A 25 2.39 10.55 -6.22
N GLN A 26 2.17 11.11 -5.02
CA GLN A 26 1.52 12.40 -4.83
C GLN A 26 2.30 13.55 -5.51
N GLN A 27 3.63 13.54 -5.39
CA GLN A 27 4.50 14.54 -6.04
C GLN A 27 4.40 14.46 -7.56
N GLN A 28 4.44 13.26 -8.13
CA GLN A 28 4.34 13.06 -9.57
C GLN A 28 2.94 13.38 -10.12
N LEU A 29 1.88 13.16 -9.33
CA LEU A 29 0.50 13.46 -9.74
C LEU A 29 0.13 14.95 -9.65
N ARG A 30 0.78 15.70 -8.76
CA ARG A 30 0.48 17.12 -8.49
C ARG A 30 0.28 17.97 -9.75
N PRO A 31 1.18 18.00 -10.75
CA PRO A 31 0.98 18.83 -11.94
C PRO A 31 -0.30 18.45 -12.71
N TYR A 32 -0.57 17.15 -12.87
CA TYR A 32 -1.74 16.66 -13.61
C TYR A 32 -3.06 16.98 -12.91
N VAL A 33 -3.09 16.87 -11.58
CA VAL A 33 -4.27 17.18 -10.75
C VAL A 33 -4.58 18.68 -10.76
N GLN A 34 -3.55 19.52 -10.70
CA GLN A 34 -3.70 20.98 -10.67
C GLN A 34 -4.12 21.54 -12.04
N GLU A 35 -3.49 21.08 -13.11
CA GLU A 35 -3.76 21.56 -14.48
C GLU A 35 -5.09 21.05 -15.04
N HIS A 36 -5.51 19.84 -14.65
CA HIS A 36 -6.65 19.15 -15.26
C HIS A 36 -7.75 18.77 -14.26
N ARG A 37 -7.93 19.60 -13.23
CA ARG A 37 -8.78 19.29 -12.07
C ARG A 37 -10.19 18.80 -12.42
N TYR A 38 -10.74 19.26 -13.54
CA TYR A 38 -12.09 18.93 -14.00
C TYR A 38 -12.14 18.04 -15.25
N THR A 39 -10.99 17.74 -15.86
CA THR A 39 -10.94 17.11 -17.20
C THR A 39 -10.64 15.62 -17.13
N TYR A 40 -9.87 15.17 -16.13
CA TYR A 40 -9.42 13.78 -16.05
C TYR A 40 -9.76 13.16 -14.69
N PRO A 41 -10.94 12.50 -14.59
CA PRO A 41 -11.40 11.92 -13.32
C PRO A 41 -10.47 10.83 -12.78
N LEU A 42 -9.70 10.16 -13.64
CA LEU A 42 -8.73 9.15 -13.21
C LEU A 42 -7.56 9.75 -12.41
N PHE A 43 -7.09 10.96 -12.74
CA PHE A 43 -6.05 11.64 -11.94
C PHE A 43 -6.60 12.07 -10.58
N GLN A 44 -7.85 12.55 -10.52
CA GLN A 44 -8.51 12.90 -9.25
C GLN A 44 -8.71 11.66 -8.38
N ARG A 45 -9.17 10.55 -8.97
CA ARG A 45 -9.31 9.27 -8.27
C ARG A 45 -7.98 8.80 -7.70
N LEU A 46 -6.92 8.81 -8.50
CA LEU A 46 -5.60 8.37 -8.05
C LEU A 46 -5.03 9.27 -6.95
N ALA A 47 -5.26 10.58 -7.02
CA ALA A 47 -4.87 11.51 -5.97
C ALA A 47 -5.65 11.30 -4.66
N ALA A 48 -6.97 11.05 -4.74
CA ALA A 48 -7.79 10.75 -3.58
C ALA A 48 -7.37 9.45 -2.90
N LEU A 49 -7.07 8.40 -3.68
CA LEU A 49 -6.56 7.13 -3.15
C LEU A 49 -5.17 7.32 -2.50
N ALA A 50 -4.29 8.11 -3.11
CA ALA A 50 -2.99 8.41 -2.51
C ALA A 50 -3.14 9.17 -1.18
N GLU A 51 -4.14 10.05 -1.06
CA GLU A 51 -4.42 10.76 0.18
C GLU A 51 -4.99 9.85 1.27
N GLU A 52 -5.96 9.00 0.93
CA GLU A 52 -6.47 7.97 1.84
C GLU A 52 -5.33 7.09 2.35
N LEU A 53 -4.46 6.61 1.45
CA LEU A 53 -3.30 5.80 1.86
C LEU A 53 -2.41 6.57 2.86
N ARG A 54 -2.14 7.86 2.62
CA ARG A 54 -1.33 8.70 3.50
C ARG A 54 -1.92 8.77 4.91
N GLU A 55 -3.22 8.97 5.03
CA GLU A 55 -3.93 9.04 6.31
C GLU A 55 -3.80 7.72 7.09
N HIS A 56 -4.05 6.59 6.42
CA HIS A 56 -4.01 5.29 7.07
C HIS A 56 -2.59 4.84 7.45
N VAL A 57 -1.57 5.16 6.63
CA VAL A 57 -0.17 4.90 6.99
C VAL A 57 0.27 5.79 8.15
N SER A 58 -0.11 7.07 8.13
CA SER A 58 0.19 7.99 9.22
C SER A 58 -0.40 7.50 10.54
N ALA A 59 -1.66 7.05 10.56
CA ALA A 59 -2.28 6.47 11.76
C ALA A 59 -1.48 5.27 12.31
N LEU A 60 -1.03 4.36 11.43
CA LEU A 60 -0.22 3.19 11.80
C LEU A 60 1.17 3.55 12.33
N LEU A 61 1.75 4.68 11.89
CA LEU A 61 3.07 5.15 12.35
C LEU A 61 2.99 6.00 13.63
N SER A 62 1.85 6.62 13.92
CA SER A 62 1.72 7.66 14.95
C SER A 62 1.68 7.14 16.40
N GLY A 63 1.41 5.86 16.64
CA GLY A 63 1.32 5.36 18.00
C GLY A 63 0.74 3.96 18.14
N PRO A 64 0.61 3.46 19.37
CA PRO A 64 -0.03 2.18 19.61
C PRO A 64 -1.53 2.31 19.27
N LEU A 65 -1.97 1.55 18.29
CA LEU A 65 -3.38 1.39 17.95
C LEU A 65 -3.93 0.15 18.63
N GLU A 66 -5.22 0.18 18.95
CA GLU A 66 -5.94 -1.03 19.34
C GLU A 66 -5.92 -2.05 18.20
N ARG A 67 -5.91 -3.34 18.53
CA ARG A 67 -5.77 -4.43 17.53
C ARG A 67 -6.77 -4.33 16.38
N ASN A 68 -8.03 -3.99 16.68
CA ASN A 68 -9.07 -3.84 15.65
C ASN A 68 -8.90 -2.58 14.80
N GLU A 69 -8.36 -1.51 15.38
CA GLU A 69 -8.08 -0.26 14.66
C GLU A 69 -6.89 -0.46 13.73
N ALA A 70 -5.78 -1.03 14.21
CA ALA A 70 -4.64 -1.40 13.38
C ALA A 70 -5.06 -2.32 12.21
N LYS A 71 -5.91 -3.32 12.49
CA LYS A 71 -6.50 -4.20 11.48
C LYS A 71 -7.25 -3.44 10.39
N TYR A 72 -8.07 -2.46 10.78
CA TYR A 72 -8.82 -1.62 9.86
C TYR A 72 -7.87 -0.83 8.94
N HIS A 73 -6.90 -0.10 9.51
CA HIS A 73 -5.94 0.67 8.72
C HIS A 73 -5.15 -0.22 7.76
N LEU A 74 -4.65 -1.37 8.22
CA LEU A 74 -3.95 -2.34 7.37
C LEU A 74 -4.83 -2.81 6.20
N SER A 75 -6.11 -3.09 6.44
CA SER A 75 -7.01 -3.52 5.38
C SER A 75 -7.23 -2.46 4.32
N VAL A 76 -7.32 -1.19 4.75
CA VAL A 76 -7.42 -0.06 3.82
C VAL A 76 -6.17 0.04 2.95
N LEU A 77 -4.96 -0.10 3.52
CA LEU A 77 -3.72 -0.02 2.73
C LEU A 77 -3.69 -0.97 1.52
N PHE A 78 -4.08 -2.24 1.74
CA PHE A 78 -4.12 -3.24 0.66
C PHE A 78 -5.17 -2.89 -0.40
N ARG A 79 -6.38 -2.54 0.02
CA ARG A 79 -7.49 -2.22 -0.90
C ARG A 79 -7.24 -0.95 -1.71
N THR A 80 -6.77 0.10 -1.04
CA THR A 80 -6.46 1.37 -1.68
C THR A 80 -5.33 1.18 -2.70
N THR A 81 -4.29 0.41 -2.38
CA THR A 81 -3.20 0.14 -3.33
C THR A 81 -3.66 -0.67 -4.54
N GLU A 82 -4.57 -1.64 -4.38
CA GLU A 82 -5.17 -2.33 -5.53
C GLU A 82 -5.95 -1.36 -6.42
N ALA A 83 -6.79 -0.50 -5.83
CA ALA A 83 -7.53 0.50 -6.57
C ALA A 83 -6.60 1.51 -7.27
N MET A 84 -5.46 1.84 -6.68
CA MET A 84 -4.42 2.67 -7.32
C MET A 84 -3.80 1.96 -8.52
N ALA A 85 -3.47 0.67 -8.39
CA ALA A 85 -2.94 -0.15 -9.49
C ALA A 85 -3.92 -0.24 -10.66
N GLU A 86 -5.20 -0.50 -10.39
CA GLU A 86 -6.25 -0.49 -11.41
C GLU A 86 -6.37 0.87 -12.11
N THR A 87 -6.43 1.95 -11.33
CA THR A 87 -6.53 3.32 -11.86
C THR A 87 -5.31 3.68 -12.71
N ASN A 88 -4.12 3.24 -12.30
CA ASN A 88 -2.87 3.43 -13.05
C ASN A 88 -2.88 2.67 -14.39
N GLU A 89 -3.38 1.43 -14.42
CA GLU A 89 -3.52 0.68 -15.68
C GLU A 89 -4.54 1.33 -16.62
N MET A 90 -5.63 1.89 -16.09
CA MET A 90 -6.58 2.66 -16.90
C MET A 90 -5.92 3.90 -17.53
N LEU A 91 -5.12 4.65 -16.76
CA LEU A 91 -4.35 5.80 -17.28
C LEU A 91 -3.35 5.38 -18.36
N LYS A 92 -2.67 4.26 -18.15
CA LYS A 92 -1.73 3.69 -19.12
C LYS A 92 -2.44 3.28 -20.42
N ALA A 93 -3.60 2.64 -20.33
CA ALA A 93 -4.37 2.20 -21.50
C ALA A 93 -4.80 3.36 -22.41
N VAL A 94 -5.03 4.55 -21.84
CA VAL A 94 -5.38 5.76 -22.60
C VAL A 94 -4.16 6.63 -22.98
N GLY A 95 -2.95 6.09 -22.84
CA GLY A 95 -1.69 6.78 -23.20
C GLY A 95 -1.40 8.02 -22.37
N ARG A 96 -1.88 8.07 -21.11
CA ARG A 96 -1.69 9.20 -20.20
C ARG A 96 -0.53 8.95 -19.25
N PHE A 97 -0.12 10.01 -18.55
CA PHE A 97 0.82 9.89 -17.45
C PHE A 97 0.35 8.83 -16.44
N HIS A 98 1.29 7.98 -15.97
CA HIS A 98 1.02 6.92 -15.01
C HIS A 98 2.25 6.71 -14.10
N PRO A 99 2.14 6.86 -12.75
CA PRO A 99 3.27 6.74 -11.83
C PRO A 99 3.63 5.27 -11.53
N SER A 100 3.93 4.47 -12.56
CA SER A 100 4.13 3.02 -12.43
C SER A 100 5.30 2.64 -11.52
N VAL A 101 6.42 3.35 -11.56
CA VAL A 101 7.62 3.03 -10.77
C VAL A 101 7.35 3.16 -9.27
N PRO A 102 6.90 4.31 -8.73
CA PRO A 102 6.63 4.41 -7.31
C PRO A 102 5.42 3.53 -6.89
N LEU A 103 4.47 3.25 -7.78
CA LEU A 103 3.38 2.31 -7.50
C LEU A 103 3.85 0.84 -7.38
N GLN A 104 4.85 0.44 -8.16
CA GLN A 104 5.52 -0.85 -8.00
C GLN A 104 6.27 -0.92 -6.67
N ALA A 105 6.97 0.14 -6.28
CA ALA A 105 7.64 0.21 -4.97
C ALA A 105 6.63 0.08 -3.81
N LEU A 106 5.49 0.79 -3.90
CA LEU A 106 4.38 0.67 -2.94
C LEU A 106 3.85 -0.77 -2.87
N THR A 107 3.60 -1.39 -4.02
CA THR A 107 3.13 -2.79 -4.10
C THR A 107 4.15 -3.75 -3.48
N TYR A 108 5.44 -3.53 -3.73
CA TYR A 108 6.51 -4.36 -3.18
C TYR A 108 6.57 -4.27 -1.64
N ALA A 109 6.49 -3.06 -1.08
CA ALA A 109 6.49 -2.87 0.37
C ALA A 109 5.28 -3.55 1.04
N LEU A 110 4.08 -3.42 0.46
CA LEU A 110 2.89 -4.09 0.99
C LEU A 110 2.95 -5.61 0.87
N MET A 111 3.52 -6.14 -0.21
CA MET A 111 3.73 -7.58 -0.39
C MET A 111 4.63 -8.17 0.71
N ARG A 112 5.67 -7.43 1.12
CA ARG A 112 6.56 -7.78 2.24
C ARG A 112 5.88 -7.65 3.61
N LEU A 113 4.85 -6.81 3.73
CA LEU A 113 4.07 -6.65 4.96
C LEU A 113 3.11 -7.83 5.22
N VAL A 114 2.66 -8.52 4.18
CA VAL A 114 1.72 -9.66 4.29
C VAL A 114 2.12 -10.74 5.33
N PRO A 115 3.35 -11.29 5.35
CA PRO A 115 3.75 -12.28 6.36
C PRO A 115 3.66 -11.73 7.79
N MET A 116 3.96 -10.44 7.99
CA MET A 116 3.87 -9.79 9.31
C MET A 116 2.41 -9.66 9.76
N VAL A 117 1.51 -9.33 8.84
CA VAL A 117 0.06 -9.33 9.11
C VAL A 117 -0.44 -10.73 9.46
N ALA A 118 0.01 -11.75 8.73
CA ALA A 118 -0.34 -13.14 9.04
C ALA A 118 0.20 -13.60 10.40
N ALA A 119 1.41 -13.18 10.78
CA ALA A 119 1.99 -13.48 12.08
C ALA A 119 1.24 -12.78 13.23
N ALA A 120 0.83 -11.52 13.03
CA ALA A 120 0.17 -10.72 14.07
C ALA A 120 -1.31 -11.07 14.28
N TYR A 121 -2.03 -11.45 13.22
CA TYR A 121 -3.48 -11.71 13.27
C TYR A 121 -3.86 -13.19 13.11
N GLY A 122 -2.90 -14.04 12.72
CA GLY A 122 -3.16 -15.43 12.38
C GLY A 122 -3.68 -15.59 10.94
N HIS A 123 -3.61 -16.82 10.44
CA HIS A 123 -3.89 -17.12 9.03
C HIS A 123 -5.29 -16.67 8.59
N TYR A 124 -6.34 -17.06 9.32
CA TYR A 124 -7.72 -16.79 8.91
C TYR A 124 -8.11 -15.32 8.99
N GLU A 125 -7.73 -14.62 10.07
CA GLU A 125 -8.04 -13.20 10.18
C GLU A 125 -7.29 -12.36 9.15
N SER A 126 -6.06 -12.75 8.79
CA SER A 126 -5.29 -12.05 7.76
C SER A 126 -5.97 -12.05 6.39
N LEU A 127 -6.84 -13.03 6.09
CA LEU A 127 -7.63 -13.07 4.85
C LEU A 127 -8.65 -11.94 4.76
N LEU A 128 -9.05 -11.36 5.89
CA LEU A 128 -9.97 -10.21 5.95
C LEU A 128 -9.22 -8.88 5.83
N ILE A 129 -7.90 -8.89 6.01
CA ILE A 129 -7.03 -7.71 5.99
C ILE A 129 -6.37 -7.59 4.62
N VAL A 130 -5.66 -8.64 4.21
CA VAL A 130 -4.88 -8.70 2.99
C VAL A 130 -5.77 -9.15 1.84
N THR A 131 -5.81 -8.39 0.76
CA THR A 131 -6.59 -8.73 -0.42
C THR A 131 -6.02 -9.98 -1.14
N PRO A 132 -6.84 -10.71 -1.92
CA PRO A 132 -6.40 -11.95 -2.58
C PRO A 132 -5.15 -11.78 -3.46
N ARG A 133 -5.03 -10.66 -4.18
CA ARG A 133 -3.85 -10.41 -5.04
C ARG A 133 -2.57 -10.31 -4.21
N PHE A 134 -2.59 -9.58 -3.10
CA PHE A 134 -1.42 -9.45 -2.24
C PHE A 134 -1.07 -10.75 -1.52
N GLN A 135 -2.07 -11.58 -1.19
CA GLN A 135 -1.81 -12.94 -0.70
C GLN A 135 -1.07 -13.79 -1.75
N GLN A 136 -1.48 -13.72 -3.02
CA GLN A 136 -0.83 -14.43 -4.12
C GLN A 136 0.59 -13.91 -4.39
N LEU A 137 0.76 -12.60 -4.53
CA LEU A 137 2.05 -11.96 -4.77
C LEU A 137 3.06 -12.30 -3.67
N SER A 138 2.63 -12.23 -2.41
CA SER A 138 3.50 -12.54 -1.27
C SER A 138 3.92 -14.02 -1.24
N ARG A 139 3.04 -14.94 -1.66
CA ARG A 139 3.40 -16.36 -1.80
C ARG A 139 4.43 -16.56 -2.90
N LEU A 140 4.19 -16.00 -4.09
CA LEU A 140 5.10 -16.11 -5.24
C LEU A 140 6.49 -15.56 -4.90
N PHE A 141 6.55 -14.41 -4.23
CA PHE A 141 7.80 -13.80 -3.80
C PHE A 141 8.59 -14.68 -2.84
N ARG A 142 7.95 -15.23 -1.80
CA ARG A 142 8.63 -16.16 -0.87
C ARG A 142 9.12 -17.42 -1.56
N HIS A 143 8.41 -17.91 -2.59
CA HIS A 143 8.89 -19.05 -3.38
C HIS A 143 10.10 -18.69 -4.25
N ALA A 144 10.18 -17.45 -4.74
CA ALA A 144 11.31 -16.98 -5.55
C ALA A 144 12.57 -16.69 -4.72
N GLU A 145 12.43 -16.25 -3.46
CA GLU A 145 13.57 -16.00 -2.56
C GLU A 145 14.07 -17.26 -1.81
N GLY A 146 13.24 -18.30 -1.74
CA GLY A 146 13.55 -19.55 -1.03
C GLY A 146 14.05 -20.70 -1.90
N GLY A 147 14.53 -20.41 -3.12
CA GLY A 147 15.04 -21.38 -4.10
C GLY A 147 16.54 -21.29 -4.30
#